data_AF-A0A955VUX2-F1
#
_entry.id   AF-A0A955VUX2-F1
#
_cell.length_a   1.000
_cell.length_b   1.000
_cell.length_c   1.000
_cell.angle_alpha   90.00
_cell.angle_beta   90.00
_cell.angle_gamma   90.00
#
_symmetry.space_group_name_H-M   'P 1'
#
loop_
_entity.id
_entity.type
_entity.pdbx_description
1 polymer ?
#
loop_
_entity_poly.entity_id
_entity_poly.type
_entity_poly.pdbx_seq_one_letter_code
_entity_poly.pdbx_strand_id
1 'polypeptide(L)'
;MVMVAAVASLTLAMFIMAGFYVGLWSNQRDEAQNQADAISIAAMEIARTQGVDAVCRHPVIQEMMRQNGNQAGRMDDCGRFVEVANGDGTTSLRFVVGTSTVMDTGNEPLLREMMGGERFTLRSRATAGVTQEAFDDAERRLPKFVMVLDYSGSMGVDFGGRSRLSALVRAVNGMLDLGLRIEYGVVMFSSNVLDRVNVGPGNENRIRNVISSRGPGGSTNYQAGLDAARDMLVRADNTGYYVLFISDGAPTAGGDPLNAADRVRASDITVFTMNIGGGRQQADLLKDMGGTMDPAEYGNPDYYFSAVNEREMLDTFQAIVANILCAVGPLQGDDLRPEDVHALLRDAAGQEIPLVRAPNLAAPGVRNTLAYNFDPAERKVRLTEAACDRVIDDGADIIVRYGQLNLVQ
;
A
#
# COMPACT_ATOMS: atom_id res chain seq x y z
N MET A 1 39.31 26.70 -66.91
CA MET A 1 39.70 25.98 -65.67
C MET A 1 39.44 26.78 -64.39
N VAL A 2 39.82 28.08 -64.33
CA VAL A 2 39.62 28.92 -63.12
C VAL A 2 38.15 29.08 -62.69
N MET A 3 37.22 29.24 -63.64
CA MET A 3 35.79 29.43 -63.34
C MET A 3 35.13 28.18 -62.75
N VAL A 4 35.52 26.98 -63.19
CA VAL A 4 35.00 25.70 -62.69
C VAL A 4 35.50 25.44 -61.26
N ALA A 5 36.77 25.79 -60.97
CA ALA A 5 37.32 25.69 -59.62
C ALA A 5 36.63 26.64 -58.64
N ALA A 6 36.28 27.86 -59.06
CA ALA A 6 35.57 28.83 -58.23
C ALA A 6 34.12 28.44 -57.92
N VAL A 7 33.41 27.83 -58.87
CA VAL A 7 32.05 27.34 -58.63
C VAL A 7 32.08 26.13 -57.69
N ALA A 8 33.01 25.20 -57.90
CA ALA A 8 33.15 24.01 -57.06
C ALA A 8 33.48 24.37 -55.60
N SER A 9 34.38 25.33 -55.36
CA SER A 9 34.74 25.79 -54.02
C SER A 9 33.58 26.49 -53.32
N LEU A 10 32.77 27.27 -54.04
CA LEU A 10 31.58 27.93 -53.49
C LEU A 10 30.52 26.91 -53.07
N THR A 11 30.25 25.89 -53.91
CA THR A 11 29.31 24.81 -53.54
C THR A 11 29.79 24.02 -52.33
N LEU A 12 31.08 23.67 -52.26
CA LEU A 12 31.61 22.92 -51.11
C LEU A 12 31.51 23.74 -49.81
N ALA A 13 31.79 25.04 -49.87
CA ALA A 13 31.62 25.94 -48.72
C ALA A 13 30.15 26.01 -48.26
N MET A 14 29.19 26.06 -49.18
CA MET A 14 27.76 26.01 -48.84
C MET A 14 27.37 24.68 -48.16
N PHE A 15 27.87 23.54 -48.63
CA PHE A 15 27.59 22.24 -48.00
C PHE A 15 28.17 22.12 -46.59
N ILE A 16 29.40 22.61 -46.37
CA ILE A 16 30.04 22.60 -45.05
C ILE A 16 29.25 23.49 -44.07
N MET A 17 28.86 24.69 -44.51
CA MET A 17 28.04 25.62 -43.72
C MET A 17 26.69 25.00 -43.38
N ALA A 18 26.00 24.41 -44.37
CA ALA A 18 24.72 23.73 -44.14
C ALA A 18 24.86 22.58 -43.13
N GLY A 19 25.92 21.77 -43.22
CA GLY A 19 26.19 20.69 -42.27
C GLY A 19 26.43 21.19 -40.84
N PHE A 20 27.20 22.28 -40.67
CA PHE A 20 27.42 22.90 -39.37
C PHE A 20 26.12 23.44 -38.75
N TYR A 21 25.27 24.09 -39.55
CA TYR A 21 23.97 24.58 -39.08
C TYR A 21 23.03 23.46 -38.69
N VAL A 22 22.92 22.41 -39.50
CA VAL A 22 22.11 21.22 -39.16
C VAL A 22 22.61 20.61 -37.85
N GLY A 23 23.93 20.54 -37.62
CA GLY A 23 24.50 20.08 -36.36
C GLY A 23 24.13 20.95 -35.15
N LEU A 24 24.24 22.27 -35.28
CA LEU A 24 23.90 23.21 -34.20
C LEU A 24 22.40 23.18 -33.86
N TRP A 25 21.54 23.10 -34.88
CA TRP A 25 20.10 22.94 -34.70
C TRP A 25 19.73 21.59 -34.08
N SER A 26 20.41 20.51 -34.47
CA SER A 26 20.24 19.19 -33.86
C SER A 26 20.58 19.24 -32.38
N ASN A 27 21.76 19.76 -32.02
CA ASN A 27 22.20 19.83 -30.63
C ASN A 27 21.24 20.64 -29.76
N GLN A 28 20.74 21.77 -30.27
CA GLN A 28 19.81 22.63 -29.55
C GLN A 28 18.41 22.02 -29.42
N ARG A 29 17.97 21.27 -30.44
CA ARG A 29 16.73 20.49 -30.37
C ARG A 29 16.87 19.37 -29.33
N ASP A 30 17.99 18.66 -29.33
CA ASP A 30 18.28 17.58 -28.38
C ASP A 30 18.36 18.12 -26.95
N GLU A 31 18.99 19.29 -26.75
CA GLU A 31 19.02 19.98 -25.46
C GLU A 31 17.61 20.38 -24.99
N ALA A 32 16.81 21.01 -25.85
CA ALA A 32 15.44 21.40 -25.51
C ALA A 32 14.53 20.19 -25.24
N GLN A 33 14.73 19.07 -25.94
CA GLN A 33 14.01 17.83 -25.69
C GLN A 33 14.44 17.19 -24.37
N ASN A 34 15.75 17.05 -24.13
CA ASN A 34 16.29 16.49 -22.89
C ASN A 34 15.83 17.30 -21.66
N GLN A 35 15.74 18.62 -21.79
CA GLN A 35 15.19 19.51 -20.76
C GLN A 35 13.70 19.27 -20.51
N ALA A 36 12.89 19.14 -21.56
CA ALA A 36 11.47 18.82 -21.43
C ALA A 36 11.25 17.44 -20.79
N ASP A 37 12.03 16.44 -21.22
CA ASP A 37 12.01 15.08 -20.67
C ASP A 37 12.35 15.11 -19.18
N ALA A 38 13.43 15.80 -18.79
CA ALA A 38 13.83 15.94 -17.39
C ALA A 38 12.75 16.61 -16.52
N ILE A 39 12.13 17.69 -17.00
CA ILE A 39 11.01 18.35 -16.29
C ILE A 39 9.84 17.38 -16.15
N SER A 40 9.48 16.66 -17.22
CA SER A 40 8.33 15.76 -17.21
C SER A 40 8.51 14.61 -16.21
N ILE A 41 9.70 14.00 -16.16
CA ILE A 41 10.04 12.94 -15.21
C ILE A 41 10.03 13.48 -13.78
N ALA A 42 10.66 14.63 -13.53
CA ALA A 42 10.70 15.23 -12.19
C ALA A 42 9.31 15.61 -11.69
N ALA A 43 8.46 16.16 -12.57
CA ALA A 43 7.08 16.49 -12.25
C ALA A 43 6.26 15.24 -11.94
N MET A 44 6.42 14.17 -12.72
CA MET A 44 5.74 12.91 -12.44
C MET A 44 6.21 12.27 -11.13
N GLU A 45 7.49 12.39 -10.77
CA GLU A 45 7.98 11.89 -9.48
C GLU A 45 7.36 12.65 -8.30
N ILE A 46 7.25 13.98 -8.42
CA ILE A 46 6.59 14.80 -7.40
C ILE A 46 5.10 14.46 -7.34
N ALA A 47 4.43 14.31 -8.48
CA ALA A 47 3.02 13.89 -8.50
C ALA A 47 2.85 12.51 -7.84
N ARG A 48 3.74 11.56 -8.15
CA ARG A 48 3.74 10.20 -7.57
C ARG A 48 3.85 10.22 -6.05
N THR A 49 4.72 11.08 -5.50
CA THR A 49 5.09 11.05 -4.08
C THR A 49 4.37 12.08 -3.21
N GLN A 50 3.94 13.21 -3.78
CA GLN A 50 3.39 14.37 -3.06
C GLN A 50 2.03 14.82 -3.58
N GLY A 51 1.55 14.25 -4.68
CA GLY A 51 0.29 14.59 -5.31
C GLY A 51 0.40 15.63 -6.42
N VAL A 52 -0.61 15.67 -7.30
CA VAL A 52 -0.61 16.53 -8.49
C VAL A 52 -0.53 18.02 -8.16
N ASP A 53 -1.14 18.44 -7.04
CA ASP A 53 -1.15 19.84 -6.60
C ASP A 53 0.22 20.35 -6.15
N ALA A 54 1.12 19.44 -5.78
CA ALA A 54 2.46 19.81 -5.30
C ALA A 54 3.39 20.24 -6.45
N VAL A 55 3.18 19.73 -7.67
CA VAL A 55 4.11 19.86 -8.80
C VAL A 55 4.43 21.33 -9.12
N CYS A 56 3.42 22.17 -9.26
CA CYS A 56 3.62 23.57 -9.66
C CYS A 56 4.14 24.46 -8.54
N ARG A 57 4.00 24.01 -7.29
CA ARG A 57 4.54 24.70 -6.11
C ARG A 57 5.93 24.20 -5.74
N HIS A 58 6.43 23.14 -6.39
CA HIS A 58 7.69 22.53 -6.02
C HIS A 58 8.88 23.38 -6.49
N PRO A 59 9.81 23.79 -5.61
CA PRO A 59 10.92 24.67 -5.96
C PRO A 59 11.81 24.15 -7.09
N VAL A 60 12.02 22.83 -7.14
CA VAL A 60 12.83 22.19 -8.20
C VAL A 60 12.18 22.38 -9.58
N ILE A 61 10.87 22.21 -9.71
CA ILE A 61 10.16 22.40 -10.98
C ILE A 61 10.21 23.86 -11.39
N GLN A 62 10.00 24.78 -10.45
CA GLN A 62 10.10 26.22 -10.71
C GLN A 62 11.50 26.61 -11.19
N GLU A 63 12.55 26.06 -10.57
CA GLU A 63 13.94 26.33 -10.97
C GLU A 63 14.26 25.73 -12.35
N MET A 64 13.87 24.49 -12.63
CA MET A 64 14.06 23.88 -13.95
C MET A 64 13.33 24.66 -15.05
N MET A 65 12.09 25.09 -14.79
CA MET A 65 11.34 25.94 -15.72
C MET A 65 12.00 27.31 -15.92
N ARG A 66 12.56 27.90 -14.86
CA ARG A 66 13.30 29.17 -14.92
C ARG A 66 14.58 29.06 -15.74
N GLN A 67 15.31 27.95 -15.62
CA GLN A 67 16.54 27.69 -16.34
C GLN A 67 16.31 27.48 -17.85
N ASN A 68 15.16 26.93 -18.24
CA ASN A 68 14.80 26.67 -19.64
C ASN A 68 14.42 27.93 -20.46
N GLY A 69 14.89 29.11 -20.08
CA GLY A 69 14.71 30.33 -20.88
C GLY A 69 13.27 30.86 -20.91
N ASN A 70 12.39 30.38 -20.04
CA ASN A 70 11.02 30.86 -19.88
C ASN A 70 10.97 32.23 -19.18
N GLN A 71 11.83 33.17 -19.57
CA GLN A 71 11.91 34.51 -18.98
C GLN A 71 10.75 35.44 -19.40
N ALA A 72 9.92 35.05 -20.37
CA ALA A 72 8.83 35.88 -20.89
C ALA A 72 7.43 35.20 -20.91
N GLY A 73 7.34 33.90 -20.62
CA GLY A 73 6.07 33.17 -20.57
C GLY A 73 5.56 33.10 -19.14
N ARG A 74 4.32 33.54 -18.89
CA ARG A 74 3.65 33.41 -17.59
C ARG A 74 3.79 31.97 -17.09
N MET A 75 4.16 31.80 -15.82
CA MET A 75 4.14 30.53 -15.06
C MET A 75 2.77 29.82 -15.04
N ASP A 76 1.76 30.39 -15.71
CA ASP A 76 0.38 29.92 -15.72
C ASP A 76 0.19 28.56 -16.42
N ASP A 77 1.20 28.04 -17.14
CA ASP A 77 1.15 26.74 -17.82
C ASP A 77 2.29 25.82 -17.36
N CYS A 78 2.25 25.47 -16.06
CA CYS A 78 3.13 24.49 -15.42
C CYS A 78 3.05 23.08 -16.07
N GLY A 79 2.26 22.89 -17.12
CA GLY A 79 1.96 21.61 -17.72
C GLY A 79 0.58 21.13 -17.29
N ARG A 80 0.16 20.03 -17.91
CA ARG A 80 -1.19 19.48 -17.72
C ARG A 80 -1.12 18.01 -17.35
N PHE A 81 -1.84 17.66 -16.29
CA PHE A 81 -2.14 16.27 -15.96
C PHE A 81 -3.31 15.75 -16.80
N VAL A 82 -3.17 14.53 -17.30
CA VAL A 82 -4.20 13.81 -18.03
C VAL A 82 -4.23 12.38 -17.51
N GLU A 83 -5.37 11.95 -17.02
CA GLU A 83 -5.63 10.55 -16.71
C GLU A 83 -6.04 9.82 -18.01
N VAL A 84 -5.40 8.69 -18.28
CA VAL A 84 -5.63 7.88 -19.48
C VAL A 84 -5.97 6.46 -19.06
N ALA A 85 -7.20 6.02 -19.33
CA ALA A 85 -7.59 4.64 -19.08
C ALA A 85 -6.72 3.67 -19.89
N ASN A 86 -6.17 2.65 -19.23
CA ASN A 86 -5.44 1.57 -19.85
C ASN A 86 -6.43 0.42 -20.16
N GLY A 87 -6.10 -0.41 -21.16
CA GLY A 87 -6.99 -1.51 -21.61
C GLY A 87 -7.15 -2.65 -20.59
N ASP A 88 -6.40 -2.63 -19.49
CA ASP A 88 -6.40 -3.62 -18.41
C ASP A 88 -7.22 -3.17 -17.19
N GLY A 89 -7.93 -2.05 -17.29
CA GLY A 89 -8.73 -1.50 -16.19
C GLY A 89 -7.95 -0.56 -15.26
N THR A 90 -6.63 -0.45 -15.41
CA THR A 90 -5.84 0.57 -14.70
C THR A 90 -5.93 1.93 -15.39
N THR A 91 -5.46 2.99 -14.74
CA THR A 91 -5.34 4.33 -15.33
C THR A 91 -3.88 4.77 -15.32
N SER A 92 -3.42 5.43 -16.38
CA SER A 92 -2.11 6.08 -16.39
C SER A 92 -2.29 7.57 -16.11
N LEU A 93 -1.66 8.09 -15.07
CA LEU A 93 -1.53 9.55 -14.90
C LEU A 93 -0.37 10.03 -15.76
N ARG A 94 -0.64 10.95 -16.69
CA ARG A 94 0.37 11.54 -17.57
C ARG A 94 0.52 13.02 -17.31
N PHE A 95 1.75 13.50 -17.29
CA PHE A 95 2.07 14.92 -17.24
C PHE A 95 2.68 15.35 -18.56
N VAL A 96 2.05 16.34 -19.18
CA VAL A 96 2.48 16.92 -20.44
C VAL A 96 3.07 18.31 -20.16
N VAL A 97 4.32 18.51 -20.58
CA VAL A 97 4.99 19.81 -20.52
C VAL A 97 5.50 20.19 -21.90
N GLY A 98 5.33 21.47 -22.25
CA GLY A 98 6.01 22.08 -23.38
C GLY A 98 7.11 23.00 -22.87
N THR A 99 8.30 22.94 -23.46
CA THR A 99 9.33 23.96 -23.25
C THR A 99 9.56 24.71 -24.54
N SER A 100 10.04 25.95 -24.41
CA SER A 100 10.41 26.73 -25.57
C SER A 100 11.73 27.44 -25.37
N THR A 101 12.65 27.24 -26.30
CA THR A 101 13.95 27.90 -26.32
C THR A 101 13.96 28.94 -27.44
N VAL A 102 14.29 30.18 -27.11
CA VAL A 102 14.45 31.24 -28.10
C VAL A 102 15.91 31.28 -28.54
N MET A 103 16.15 31.02 -29.82
CA MET A 103 17.43 31.25 -30.45
C MET A 103 17.49 32.69 -30.96
N ASP A 104 18.42 33.48 -30.45
CA ASP A 104 18.71 34.80 -30.97
C ASP A 104 19.88 34.73 -31.95
N THR A 105 19.56 34.79 -33.25
CA THR A 105 20.57 34.76 -34.31
C THR A 105 21.32 36.08 -34.45
N GLY A 106 20.85 37.15 -33.80
CA GLY A 106 21.43 38.49 -33.88
C GLY A 106 22.81 38.63 -33.21
N ASN A 107 23.15 37.72 -32.29
CA ASN A 107 24.44 37.72 -31.60
C ASN A 107 25.53 36.93 -32.33
N GLU A 108 25.15 36.12 -33.33
CA GLU A 108 26.07 35.34 -34.14
C GLU A 108 26.24 36.04 -35.50
N PRO A 109 27.41 36.66 -35.80
CA PRO A 109 27.59 37.52 -36.97
C PRO A 109 27.19 36.84 -38.28
N LEU A 110 27.55 35.55 -38.42
CA LEU A 110 27.22 34.73 -39.58
C LEU A 110 25.72 34.46 -39.71
N LEU A 111 25.03 34.15 -38.61
CA LEU A 111 23.59 33.88 -38.62
C LEU A 111 22.79 35.16 -38.84
N ARG A 112 23.23 36.28 -38.29
CA ARG A 112 22.61 37.59 -38.50
C ARG A 112 22.61 38.01 -39.97
N GLU A 113 23.71 37.76 -40.68
CA GLU A 113 23.85 38.11 -42.09
C GLU A 113 23.05 37.17 -43.01
N MET A 114 22.91 35.90 -42.65
CA MET A 114 22.14 34.91 -43.43
C MET A 114 20.63 34.92 -43.16
N MET A 115 20.21 35.10 -41.90
CA MET A 115 18.81 34.96 -41.46
C MET A 115 18.21 36.28 -40.95
N GLY A 116 18.85 37.42 -41.21
CA GLY A 116 18.31 38.74 -40.89
C GLY A 116 18.28 39.08 -39.40
N GLY A 117 18.90 38.28 -38.52
CA GLY A 117 18.86 38.49 -37.07
C GLY A 117 17.51 38.14 -36.44
N GLU A 118 16.74 37.24 -37.06
CA GLU A 118 15.44 36.80 -36.53
C GLU A 118 15.59 35.93 -35.27
N ARG A 119 14.57 35.99 -34.42
CA ARG A 119 14.43 35.09 -33.26
C ARG A 119 13.59 33.90 -33.65
N PHE A 120 14.15 32.71 -33.50
CA PHE A 120 13.43 31.46 -33.72
C PHE A 120 13.02 30.87 -32.37
N THR A 121 11.79 30.39 -32.26
CA THR A 121 11.32 29.68 -31.07
C THR A 121 11.26 28.20 -31.39
N LEU A 122 12.17 27.42 -30.80
CA LEU A 122 12.04 25.97 -30.76
C LEU A 122 11.02 25.61 -29.68
N ARG A 123 10.10 24.70 -29.99
CA ARG A 123 9.17 24.13 -29.02
C ARG A 123 9.43 22.64 -28.92
N SER A 124 9.71 22.13 -27.72
CA SER A 124 9.73 20.71 -27.44
C SER A 124 8.52 20.37 -26.55
N ARG A 125 8.14 19.09 -26.59
CA ARG A 125 7.05 18.56 -25.80
C ARG A 125 7.49 17.22 -25.25
N ALA A 126 7.31 17.04 -23.96
CA ALA A 126 7.56 15.78 -23.29
C ALA A 126 6.31 15.35 -22.54
N THR A 127 6.10 14.04 -22.50
CA THR A 127 5.06 13.42 -21.69
C THR A 127 5.71 12.35 -20.86
N ALA A 128 5.56 12.42 -19.53
CA ALA A 128 5.91 11.32 -18.65
C ALA A 128 4.62 10.74 -18.05
N GLY A 129 4.63 9.46 -17.72
CA GLY A 129 3.48 8.80 -17.11
C GLY A 129 3.85 7.79 -16.03
N VAL A 130 2.88 7.53 -15.16
CA VAL A 130 2.92 6.48 -14.12
C VAL A 130 1.59 5.76 -14.09
N THR A 131 1.60 4.47 -13.77
CA THR A 131 0.38 3.70 -13.52
C THR A 131 -0.26 4.16 -12.21
N GLN A 132 -1.58 4.24 -12.20
CA GLN A 132 -2.42 4.67 -11.10
C GLN A 132 -3.67 3.81 -11.03
N GLU A 133 -4.06 3.44 -9.82
CA GLU A 133 -5.38 2.91 -9.51
C GLU A 133 -6.03 3.79 -8.44
N ALA A 134 -7.34 3.98 -8.56
CA ALA A 134 -8.14 4.71 -7.59
C ALA A 134 -9.10 3.72 -6.93
N PHE A 135 -9.15 3.74 -5.60
CA PHE A 135 -10.01 2.90 -4.80
C PHE A 135 -10.93 3.81 -3.99
N ASP A 136 -12.20 3.85 -4.37
CA ASP A 136 -13.29 4.56 -3.69
C ASP A 136 -13.95 3.68 -2.61
N ASP A 137 -13.70 2.38 -2.66
CA ASP A 137 -14.05 1.39 -1.65
C ASP A 137 -12.75 0.85 -1.04
N ALA A 138 -12.26 1.46 0.04
CA ALA A 138 -11.40 0.72 0.96
C ALA A 138 -12.24 -0.43 1.46
N GLU A 139 -12.03 -1.63 0.88
CA GLU A 139 -12.98 -2.74 0.88
C GLU A 139 -13.84 -2.68 2.14
N ARG A 140 -15.09 -2.21 2.01
CA ARG A 140 -16.09 -2.10 3.09
C ARG A 140 -16.57 -3.47 3.56
N ARG A 141 -15.67 -4.43 3.48
CA ARG A 141 -15.66 -5.73 4.07
C ARG A 141 -15.66 -5.50 5.57
N LEU A 142 -16.83 -5.56 6.20
CA LEU A 142 -16.92 -5.83 7.63
C LEU A 142 -16.24 -7.18 7.83
N PRO A 143 -14.95 -7.23 8.24
CA PRO A 143 -14.24 -8.47 8.25
C PRO A 143 -14.86 -9.36 9.32
N LYS A 144 -14.91 -10.66 9.05
CA LYS A 144 -15.45 -11.64 9.99
C LYS A 144 -14.26 -12.17 10.80
N PHE A 145 -14.20 -11.79 12.08
CA PHE A 145 -13.09 -12.14 12.96
C PHE A 145 -13.57 -13.08 14.07
N VAL A 146 -13.10 -14.33 14.05
CA VAL A 146 -13.43 -15.33 15.07
C VAL A 146 -12.24 -15.56 15.98
N MET A 147 -12.42 -15.27 17.26
CA MET A 147 -11.45 -15.61 18.31
C MET A 147 -11.69 -17.04 18.80
N VAL A 148 -10.65 -17.87 18.80
CA VAL A 148 -10.70 -19.23 19.30
C VAL A 148 -9.86 -19.30 20.57
N LEU A 149 -10.54 -19.37 21.71
CA LEU A 149 -9.96 -19.15 23.03
C LEU A 149 -9.81 -20.48 23.77
N ASP A 150 -8.58 -20.83 24.16
CA ASP A 150 -8.31 -21.98 25.03
C ASP A 150 -8.77 -21.69 26.47
N TYR A 151 -9.56 -22.61 27.02
CA TYR A 151 -10.03 -22.65 28.40
C TYR A 151 -9.54 -23.92 29.12
N SER A 152 -8.50 -24.58 28.61
CA SER A 152 -7.89 -25.74 29.24
C SER A 152 -7.40 -25.46 30.67
N GLY A 153 -7.12 -26.52 31.44
CA GLY A 153 -6.67 -26.38 32.82
C GLY A 153 -5.40 -25.54 33.00
N SER A 154 -4.48 -25.54 32.03
CA SER A 154 -3.23 -24.76 32.08
C SER A 154 -3.48 -23.25 32.08
N MET A 155 -4.60 -22.80 31.52
CA MET A 155 -4.99 -21.38 31.50
C MET A 155 -5.32 -20.83 32.90
N GLY A 156 -5.43 -21.69 33.91
CA GLY A 156 -5.56 -21.31 35.31
C GLY A 156 -4.25 -20.91 36.00
N VAL A 157 -3.09 -21.17 35.39
CA VAL A 157 -1.77 -20.90 35.98
C VAL A 157 -1.50 -19.38 36.06
N ASP A 158 -0.72 -18.98 37.08
CA ASP A 158 -0.33 -17.59 37.28
C ASP A 158 0.45 -17.00 36.10
N PHE A 159 0.17 -15.74 35.84
CA PHE A 159 0.65 -14.95 34.70
C PHE A 159 0.75 -13.48 35.11
N GLY A 160 1.67 -13.21 36.05
CA GLY A 160 1.89 -11.86 36.56
C GLY A 160 0.86 -11.43 37.61
N GLY A 161 0.52 -12.32 38.55
CA GLY A 161 -0.40 -12.03 39.65
C GLY A 161 -1.89 -12.21 39.30
N ARG A 162 -2.19 -12.93 38.22
CA ARG A 162 -3.53 -13.33 37.76
C ARG A 162 -3.41 -14.58 36.90
N SER A 163 -4.49 -15.31 36.68
CA SER A 163 -4.46 -16.43 35.73
C SER A 163 -4.30 -15.95 34.29
N ARG A 164 -3.71 -16.79 33.43
CA ARG A 164 -3.63 -16.58 31.97
C ARG A 164 -5.01 -16.31 31.37
N LEU A 165 -6.03 -17.06 31.80
CA LEU A 165 -7.41 -16.85 31.36
C LEU A 165 -7.94 -15.46 31.74
N SER A 166 -7.64 -14.99 32.96
CA SER A 166 -8.08 -13.65 33.39
C SER A 166 -7.40 -12.54 32.60
N ALA A 167 -6.13 -12.71 32.22
CA ALA A 167 -5.44 -11.79 31.33
C ALA A 167 -6.05 -11.83 29.91
N LEU A 168 -6.35 -13.03 29.40
CA LEU A 168 -6.99 -13.21 28.10
C LEU A 168 -8.36 -12.52 28.01
N VAL A 169 -9.25 -12.78 28.98
CA VAL A 169 -10.57 -12.15 29.02
C VAL A 169 -10.46 -10.62 29.04
N ARG A 170 -9.49 -10.06 29.78
CA ARG A 170 -9.26 -8.61 29.80
C ARG A 170 -8.73 -8.06 28.49
N ALA A 171 -7.79 -8.76 27.85
CA ALA A 171 -7.27 -8.34 26.55
C ALA A 171 -8.36 -8.38 25.46
N VAL A 172 -9.20 -9.42 25.44
CA VAL A 172 -10.37 -9.50 24.54
C VAL A 172 -11.35 -8.36 24.83
N ASN A 173 -11.68 -8.09 26.09
CA ASN A 173 -12.54 -6.97 26.47
C ASN A 173 -11.96 -5.63 26.00
N GLY A 174 -10.67 -5.39 26.21
CA GLY A 174 -9.98 -4.19 25.78
C GLY A 174 -9.95 -4.02 24.27
N MET A 175 -9.84 -5.13 23.51
CA MET A 175 -9.98 -5.11 22.05
C MET A 175 -11.40 -4.73 21.63
N LEU A 176 -12.43 -5.33 22.24
CA LEU A 176 -13.83 -5.01 21.95
C LEU A 176 -14.20 -3.57 22.35
N ASP A 177 -13.50 -2.96 23.31
CA ASP A 177 -13.66 -1.56 23.71
C ASP A 177 -13.15 -0.56 22.65
N LEU A 178 -12.37 -1.01 21.67
CA LEU A 178 -11.89 -0.16 20.57
C LEU A 178 -13.01 0.23 19.59
N GLY A 179 -14.17 -0.44 19.64
CA GLY A 179 -15.33 -0.08 18.82
C GLY A 179 -15.11 -0.25 17.32
N LEU A 180 -14.20 -1.15 16.94
CA LEU A 180 -13.80 -1.36 15.55
C LEU A 180 -14.95 -1.96 14.74
N ARG A 181 -15.03 -1.61 13.46
CA ARG A 181 -16.10 -2.04 12.55
C ARG A 181 -15.84 -3.46 12.02
N ILE A 182 -15.85 -4.42 12.93
CA ILE A 182 -15.62 -5.85 12.68
C ILE A 182 -16.81 -6.65 13.16
N GLU A 183 -17.17 -7.68 12.41
CA GLU A 183 -18.10 -8.66 12.92
C GLU A 183 -17.34 -9.71 13.72
N TYR A 184 -17.52 -9.66 15.04
CA TYR A 184 -16.84 -10.56 15.95
C TYR A 184 -17.63 -11.85 16.16
N GLY A 185 -16.90 -12.96 16.20
CA GLY A 185 -17.34 -14.23 16.75
C GLY A 185 -16.35 -14.73 17.80
N VAL A 186 -16.80 -15.66 18.64
CA VAL A 186 -15.92 -16.32 19.60
C VAL A 186 -16.25 -17.81 19.70
N VAL A 187 -15.22 -18.62 19.85
CA VAL A 187 -15.31 -20.04 20.20
C VAL A 187 -14.48 -20.25 21.45
N MET A 188 -15.10 -20.77 22.51
CA MET A 188 -14.40 -21.22 23.71
C MET A 188 -14.23 -22.73 23.63
N PHE A 189 -13.03 -23.24 23.87
CA PHE A 189 -12.78 -24.69 23.82
C PHE A 189 -11.91 -25.17 24.98
N SER A 190 -12.02 -26.46 25.29
CA SER A 190 -11.11 -27.21 26.16
C SER A 190 -10.99 -28.63 25.60
N SER A 191 -11.52 -29.66 26.29
CA SER A 191 -11.68 -31.02 25.72
C SER A 191 -12.62 -31.04 24.51
N ASN A 192 -13.59 -30.13 24.48
CA ASN A 192 -14.55 -29.90 23.39
C ASN A 192 -14.88 -28.40 23.31
N VAL A 193 -15.71 -27.99 22.35
CA VAL A 193 -16.31 -26.63 22.33
C VAL A 193 -17.18 -26.47 23.57
N LEU A 194 -16.87 -25.46 24.39
CA LEU A 194 -17.58 -25.13 25.62
C LEU A 194 -18.77 -24.22 25.33
N ASP A 195 -18.56 -23.20 24.50
CA ASP A 195 -19.55 -22.22 24.09
C ASP A 195 -19.09 -21.47 22.83
N ARG A 196 -20.01 -20.77 22.16
CA ARG A 196 -19.69 -19.93 21.00
C ARG A 196 -20.71 -18.80 20.79
N VAL A 197 -20.23 -17.70 20.23
CA VAL A 197 -21.06 -16.65 19.64
C VAL A 197 -20.77 -16.64 18.14
N ASN A 198 -21.77 -16.97 17.33
CA ASN A 198 -21.67 -16.90 15.87
C ASN A 198 -21.26 -15.50 15.43
N VAL A 199 -20.42 -15.42 14.41
CA VAL A 199 -19.94 -14.13 13.87
C VAL A 199 -21.10 -13.28 13.38
N GLY A 200 -21.06 -11.98 13.68
CA GLY A 200 -22.13 -11.04 13.37
C GLY A 200 -21.91 -9.66 13.98
N PRO A 201 -22.71 -8.66 13.55
CA PRO A 201 -22.59 -7.29 14.05
C PRO A 201 -23.11 -7.16 15.49
N GLY A 202 -22.52 -6.26 16.27
CA GLY A 202 -23.00 -5.91 17.62
C GLY A 202 -22.87 -7.02 18.66
N ASN A 203 -21.94 -7.96 18.44
CA ASN A 203 -21.76 -9.13 19.30
C ASN A 203 -20.91 -8.87 20.55
N GLU A 204 -20.36 -7.66 20.72
CA GLU A 204 -19.36 -7.34 21.75
C GLU A 204 -19.87 -7.74 23.13
N ASN A 205 -21.06 -7.27 23.53
CA ASN A 205 -21.64 -7.59 24.84
C ASN A 205 -21.95 -9.08 25.02
N ARG A 206 -22.36 -9.78 23.96
CA ARG A 206 -22.62 -11.23 24.01
C ARG A 206 -21.31 -11.99 24.22
N ILE A 207 -20.25 -11.59 23.53
CA ILE A 207 -18.92 -12.17 23.68
C ILE A 207 -18.42 -11.93 25.11
N ARG A 208 -18.51 -10.72 25.66
CA ARG A 208 -18.09 -10.41 27.05
C ARG A 208 -18.76 -11.32 28.07
N ASN A 209 -20.07 -11.54 27.92
CA ASN A 209 -20.83 -12.41 28.80
C ASN A 209 -20.39 -13.86 28.70
N VAL A 210 -20.19 -14.37 27.46
CA VAL A 210 -19.80 -15.75 27.20
C VAL A 210 -18.39 -16.03 27.72
N ILE A 211 -17.40 -15.20 27.40
CA ILE A 211 -16.01 -15.41 27.83
C ILE A 211 -15.82 -15.31 29.35
N SER A 212 -16.68 -14.56 30.04
CA SER A 212 -16.64 -14.41 31.50
C SER A 212 -17.42 -15.50 32.25
N SER A 213 -18.16 -16.35 31.54
CA SER A 213 -19.10 -17.30 32.15
C SER A 213 -18.46 -18.60 32.68
N ARG A 214 -17.20 -18.87 32.32
CA ARG A 214 -16.52 -20.13 32.66
C ARG A 214 -15.10 -19.91 33.15
N GLY A 215 -14.66 -20.81 34.03
CA GLY A 215 -13.27 -20.92 34.45
C GLY A 215 -12.47 -21.92 33.60
N PRO A 216 -11.14 -22.00 33.82
CA PRO A 216 -10.28 -22.94 33.13
C PRO A 216 -10.54 -24.38 33.59
N GLY A 217 -10.40 -25.35 32.70
CA GLY A 217 -10.55 -26.77 32.99
C GLY A 217 -10.54 -27.67 31.76
N GLY A 218 -10.38 -28.97 31.97
CA GLY A 218 -10.34 -29.96 30.90
C GLY A 218 -9.01 -30.04 30.16
N SER A 219 -9.03 -30.74 29.03
CA SER A 219 -7.90 -30.93 28.11
C SER A 219 -7.83 -29.79 27.09
N THR A 220 -6.94 -29.94 26.11
CA THR A 220 -6.68 -28.94 25.07
C THR A 220 -6.93 -29.56 23.69
N ASN A 221 -8.09 -29.29 23.08
CA ASN A 221 -8.51 -29.88 21.80
C ASN A 221 -8.59 -28.81 20.70
N TYR A 222 -7.48 -28.62 19.98
CA TYR A 222 -7.34 -27.59 18.94
C TYR A 222 -8.30 -27.82 17.79
N GLN A 223 -8.43 -29.07 17.37
CA GLN A 223 -9.30 -29.44 16.27
C GLN A 223 -10.74 -28.99 16.52
N ALA A 224 -11.28 -29.22 17.73
CA ALA A 224 -12.65 -28.82 18.04
C ALA A 224 -12.85 -27.30 17.96
N GLY A 225 -11.88 -26.51 18.44
CA GLY A 225 -11.92 -25.05 18.37
C GLY A 225 -11.84 -24.53 16.92
N LEU A 226 -10.88 -25.03 16.14
CA LEU A 226 -10.66 -24.63 14.76
C LEU A 226 -11.80 -25.04 13.82
N ASP A 227 -12.27 -26.28 13.94
CA ASP A 227 -13.40 -26.77 13.12
C ASP A 227 -14.65 -25.93 13.39
N ALA A 228 -14.92 -25.55 14.65
CA ALA A 228 -16.05 -24.69 15.00
C ALA A 228 -15.92 -23.26 14.46
N ALA A 229 -14.72 -22.69 14.46
CA ALA A 229 -14.46 -21.37 13.92
C ALA A 229 -14.65 -21.33 12.40
N ARG A 230 -14.09 -22.33 11.70
CA ARG A 230 -14.32 -22.54 10.26
C ARG A 230 -15.81 -22.62 9.97
N ASP A 231 -16.52 -23.47 10.70
CA ASP A 231 -17.96 -23.69 10.55
C ASP A 231 -18.79 -22.41 10.73
N MET A 232 -18.35 -21.47 11.58
CA MET A 232 -18.99 -20.18 11.75
C MET A 232 -18.73 -19.26 10.56
N LEU A 233 -17.49 -19.23 10.08
CA LEU A 233 -17.06 -18.34 8.99
C LEU A 233 -17.64 -18.76 7.65
N VAL A 234 -17.55 -20.05 7.27
CA VAL A 234 -18.05 -20.55 5.97
C VAL A 234 -19.57 -20.46 5.80
N ARG A 235 -20.31 -20.16 6.87
CA ARG A 235 -21.77 -19.92 6.85
C ARG A 235 -22.13 -18.43 6.78
N ALA A 236 -21.17 -17.54 6.98
CA ALA A 236 -21.34 -16.10 6.86
C ALA A 236 -20.94 -15.65 5.45
N ASP A 237 -21.32 -14.45 5.04
CA ASP A 237 -20.84 -13.89 3.76
C ASP A 237 -19.32 -13.67 3.82
N ASN A 238 -18.59 -14.05 2.76
CA ASN A 238 -17.14 -13.88 2.70
C ASN A 238 -16.78 -12.43 2.40
N THR A 239 -16.69 -11.64 3.45
CA THR A 239 -16.14 -10.29 3.46
C THR A 239 -14.73 -10.28 4.05
N GLY A 240 -13.94 -11.35 3.84
CA GLY A 240 -12.66 -11.55 4.52
C GLY A 240 -12.84 -12.29 5.85
N TYR A 241 -12.20 -13.45 5.94
CA TYR A 241 -12.30 -14.33 7.09
C TYR A 241 -11.00 -14.43 7.84
N TYR A 242 -11.09 -14.24 9.14
CA TYR A 242 -9.93 -14.22 10.01
C TYR A 242 -10.23 -15.02 11.27
N VAL A 243 -9.26 -15.85 11.65
CA VAL A 243 -9.26 -16.59 12.91
C VAL A 243 -8.07 -16.11 13.72
N LEU A 244 -8.30 -15.84 15.01
CA LEU A 244 -7.22 -15.71 15.98
C LEU A 244 -7.32 -16.86 16.97
N PHE A 245 -6.40 -17.80 16.86
CA PHE A 245 -6.28 -18.96 17.72
C PHE A 245 -5.33 -18.68 18.89
N ILE A 246 -5.82 -18.81 20.12
CA ILE A 246 -5.09 -18.42 21.33
C ILE A 246 -4.99 -19.61 22.28
N SER A 247 -3.76 -19.95 22.69
CA SER A 247 -3.49 -21.08 23.57
C SER A 247 -2.21 -20.90 24.38
N ASP A 248 -2.13 -21.56 25.55
CA ASP A 248 -0.95 -21.57 26.42
C ASP A 248 -0.21 -22.91 26.47
N GLY A 249 -0.72 -23.94 25.80
CA GLY A 249 -0.25 -25.32 25.94
C GLY A 249 -0.51 -26.20 24.73
N ALA A 250 0.27 -27.28 24.62
CA ALA A 250 0.16 -28.25 23.53
C ALA A 250 -1.20 -28.97 23.54
N PRO A 251 -1.72 -29.39 22.36
CA PRO A 251 -2.94 -30.17 22.31
C PRO A 251 -2.76 -31.48 23.08
N THR A 252 -3.73 -31.80 23.93
CA THR A 252 -3.77 -33.02 24.75
C THR A 252 -4.99 -33.90 24.43
N ALA A 253 -5.83 -33.45 23.50
CA ALA A 253 -7.00 -34.15 23.00
C ALA A 253 -7.28 -33.76 21.54
N GLY A 254 -8.14 -34.52 20.86
CA GLY A 254 -8.48 -34.29 19.45
C GLY A 254 -7.52 -34.97 18.48
N GLY A 255 -7.67 -34.66 17.20
CA GLY A 255 -6.74 -35.08 16.15
C GLY A 255 -5.57 -34.13 15.97
N ASP A 256 -4.92 -34.24 14.82
CA ASP A 256 -3.75 -33.43 14.49
C ASP A 256 -4.11 -31.94 14.31
N PRO A 257 -3.52 -31.02 15.10
CA PRO A 257 -3.75 -29.57 15.01
C PRO A 257 -3.40 -28.97 13.64
N LEU A 258 -2.35 -29.45 12.96
CA LEU A 258 -1.92 -28.90 11.68
C LEU A 258 -2.93 -29.21 10.58
N ASN A 259 -3.39 -30.47 10.54
CA ASN A 259 -4.48 -30.88 9.66
C ASN A 259 -5.78 -30.07 9.89
N ALA A 260 -6.05 -29.65 11.13
CA ALA A 260 -7.19 -28.78 11.41
C ALA A 260 -6.98 -27.35 10.91
N ALA A 261 -5.80 -26.78 11.12
CA ALA A 261 -5.43 -25.46 10.59
C ALA A 261 -5.46 -25.43 9.05
N ASP A 262 -4.98 -26.49 8.39
CA ASP A 262 -5.02 -26.63 6.93
C ASP A 262 -6.46 -26.58 6.39
N ARG A 263 -7.42 -27.23 7.06
CA ARG A 263 -8.83 -27.17 6.67
C ARG A 263 -9.43 -25.76 6.81
N VAL A 264 -9.00 -25.01 7.84
CA VAL A 264 -9.40 -23.62 8.05
C VAL A 264 -8.84 -22.77 6.91
N ARG A 265 -7.52 -22.82 6.66
CA ARG A 265 -6.83 -22.06 5.60
C ARG A 265 -7.36 -22.39 4.20
N ALA A 266 -7.63 -23.66 3.91
CA ALA A 266 -8.23 -24.10 2.65
C ALA A 266 -9.65 -23.58 2.40
N SER A 267 -10.28 -22.95 3.41
CA SER A 267 -11.58 -22.30 3.29
C SER A 267 -11.46 -20.77 3.09
N ASP A 268 -10.30 -20.30 2.63
CA ASP A 268 -9.98 -18.87 2.43
C ASP A 268 -10.04 -18.07 3.74
N ILE A 269 -9.53 -18.68 4.83
CA ILE A 269 -9.50 -18.08 6.17
C ILE A 269 -8.04 -17.85 6.56
N THR A 270 -7.68 -16.60 6.84
CA THR A 270 -6.38 -16.26 7.40
C THR A 270 -6.34 -16.61 8.88
N VAL A 271 -5.35 -17.40 9.29
CA VAL A 271 -5.19 -17.87 10.67
C VAL A 271 -4.03 -17.13 11.32
N PHE A 272 -4.34 -16.35 12.35
CA PHE A 272 -3.39 -15.83 13.31
C PHE A 272 -3.33 -16.73 14.54
N THR A 273 -2.16 -16.89 15.13
CA THR A 273 -1.97 -17.65 16.35
C THR A 273 -1.29 -16.81 17.43
N MET A 274 -1.66 -17.06 18.68
CA MET A 274 -1.06 -16.39 19.83
C MET A 274 -0.73 -17.40 20.93
N ASN A 275 0.53 -17.41 21.31
CA ASN A 275 1.03 -18.19 22.44
C ASN A 275 1.02 -17.35 23.73
N ILE A 276 0.44 -17.90 24.80
CA ILE A 276 0.45 -17.29 26.13
C ILE A 276 1.45 -18.03 27.04
N GLY A 277 2.43 -17.33 27.60
CA GLY A 277 3.31 -17.89 28.65
C GLY A 277 4.58 -18.60 28.18
N GLY A 278 4.87 -18.65 26.88
CA GLY A 278 6.25 -18.76 26.37
C GLY A 278 6.88 -20.16 26.24
N GLY A 279 6.10 -21.23 26.10
CA GLY A 279 6.64 -22.58 25.81
C GLY A 279 7.17 -22.73 24.38
N ARG A 280 8.41 -23.21 24.19
CA ARG A 280 9.09 -23.27 22.87
C ARG A 280 8.47 -24.27 21.89
N GLN A 281 8.24 -25.52 22.29
CA GLN A 281 7.63 -26.54 21.42
C GLN A 281 6.22 -26.12 20.96
N GLN A 282 5.50 -25.47 21.88
CA GLN A 282 4.18 -24.93 21.63
C GLN A 282 4.20 -23.74 20.66
N ALA A 283 5.20 -22.85 20.80
CA ALA A 283 5.41 -21.73 19.91
C ALA A 283 5.63 -22.21 18.46
N ASP A 284 6.43 -23.24 18.26
CA ASP A 284 6.74 -23.75 16.91
C ASP A 284 5.50 -24.35 16.25
N LEU A 285 4.70 -25.14 16.98
CA LEU A 285 3.41 -25.63 16.47
C LEU A 285 2.45 -24.50 16.08
N LEU A 286 2.31 -23.48 16.93
CA LEU A 286 1.42 -22.34 16.63
C LEU A 286 1.90 -21.52 15.44
N LYS A 287 3.22 -21.40 15.22
CA LYS A 287 3.76 -20.76 14.01
C LYS A 287 3.32 -21.52 12.76
N ASP A 288 3.50 -22.83 12.76
CA ASP A 288 3.18 -23.68 11.61
C ASP A 288 1.67 -23.66 11.26
N MET A 289 0.81 -23.47 12.28
CA MET A 289 -0.63 -23.29 12.11
C MET A 289 -1.03 -21.93 11.50
N GLY A 290 -0.21 -20.88 11.70
CA GLY A 290 -0.49 -19.54 11.19
C GLY A 290 -0.29 -19.43 9.68
N GLY A 291 -1.05 -18.54 9.02
CA GLY A 291 -0.90 -18.27 7.59
C GLY A 291 -2.23 -18.16 6.83
N THR A 292 -2.11 -18.06 5.51
CA THR A 292 -3.23 -17.96 4.56
C THR A 292 -3.45 -19.29 3.83
N MET A 293 -4.29 -19.32 2.79
CA MET A 293 -4.38 -20.51 1.91
C MET A 293 -3.08 -20.82 1.16
N ASP A 294 -2.16 -19.86 1.00
CA ASP A 294 -0.90 -20.04 0.31
C ASP A 294 0.10 -20.84 1.18
N PRO A 295 0.56 -22.03 0.73
CA PRO A 295 1.57 -22.81 1.43
C PRO A 295 2.89 -22.07 1.68
N ALA A 296 3.22 -21.04 0.89
CA ALA A 296 4.42 -20.22 1.11
C ALA A 296 4.35 -19.39 2.40
N GLU A 297 3.14 -19.10 2.89
CA GLU A 297 2.90 -18.33 4.10
C GLU A 297 2.89 -19.20 5.38
N TYR A 298 3.08 -20.51 5.25
CA TYR A 298 3.03 -21.42 6.40
C TYR A 298 4.26 -21.22 7.29
N GLY A 299 4.03 -20.97 8.58
CA GLY A 299 5.12 -20.65 9.50
C GLY A 299 5.66 -19.23 9.34
N ASN A 300 5.04 -18.38 8.52
CA ASN A 300 5.42 -16.96 8.43
C ASN A 300 5.22 -16.31 9.82
N PRO A 301 6.29 -15.70 10.40
CA PRO A 301 6.22 -15.08 11.71
C PRO A 301 5.18 -13.96 11.82
N ASP A 302 4.72 -13.38 10.71
CA ASP A 302 3.71 -12.32 10.71
C ASP A 302 2.32 -12.81 11.16
N TYR A 303 2.08 -14.13 11.13
CA TYR A 303 0.83 -14.73 11.63
C TYR A 303 0.94 -15.29 13.04
N TYR A 304 2.13 -15.26 13.65
CA TYR A 304 2.38 -15.79 14.98
C TYR A 304 2.73 -14.67 15.95
N PHE A 305 2.09 -14.72 17.10
CA PHE A 305 2.37 -13.78 18.18
C PHE A 305 2.62 -14.50 19.50
N SER A 306 3.34 -13.84 20.39
CA SER A 306 3.54 -14.30 21.75
C SER A 306 3.30 -13.17 22.71
N ALA A 307 2.55 -13.44 23.77
CA ALA A 307 2.37 -12.52 24.88
C ALA A 307 2.86 -13.18 26.17
N VAL A 308 3.73 -12.48 26.91
CA VAL A 308 4.17 -12.92 28.24
C VAL A 308 3.49 -12.13 29.37
N ASN A 309 2.65 -11.15 29.03
CA ASN A 309 1.79 -10.44 29.97
C ASN A 309 0.52 -9.89 29.28
N GLU A 310 -0.42 -9.37 30.06
CA GLU A 310 -1.69 -8.81 29.57
C GLU A 310 -1.52 -7.62 28.62
N ARG A 311 -0.54 -6.76 28.87
CA ARG A 311 -0.30 -5.57 28.05
C ARG A 311 0.15 -5.95 26.66
N GLU A 312 1.13 -6.85 26.55
CA GLU A 312 1.58 -7.38 25.27
C GLU A 312 0.46 -8.10 24.51
N MET A 313 -0.44 -8.78 25.23
CA MET A 313 -1.60 -9.42 24.62
C MET A 313 -2.51 -8.40 23.96
N LEU A 314 -2.84 -7.31 24.66
CA LEU A 314 -3.64 -6.21 24.11
C LEU A 314 -2.93 -5.54 22.92
N ASP A 315 -1.64 -5.25 23.04
CA ASP A 315 -0.83 -4.66 21.96
C ASP A 315 -0.84 -5.56 20.71
N THR A 316 -0.77 -6.88 20.92
CA THR A 316 -0.84 -7.90 19.86
C THR A 316 -2.21 -7.94 19.19
N PHE A 317 -3.31 -7.99 19.96
CA PHE A 317 -4.66 -7.96 19.39
C PHE A 317 -4.85 -6.75 18.49
N GLN A 318 -4.41 -5.59 18.97
CA GLN A 318 -4.49 -4.37 18.19
C GLN A 318 -3.64 -4.42 16.92
N ALA A 319 -2.47 -5.06 16.96
CA ALA A 319 -1.64 -5.25 15.77
C ALA A 319 -2.29 -6.16 14.72
N ILE A 320 -2.90 -7.26 15.16
CA ILE A 320 -3.66 -8.17 14.29
C ILE A 320 -4.81 -7.43 13.64
N VAL A 321 -5.60 -6.70 14.43
CA VAL A 321 -6.77 -6.03 13.90
C VAL A 321 -6.41 -4.88 12.95
N ALA A 322 -5.33 -4.14 13.22
CA ALA A 322 -4.82 -3.13 12.28
C ALA A 322 -4.44 -3.73 10.92
N ASN A 323 -3.96 -4.98 10.88
CA ASN A 323 -3.69 -5.69 9.62
C ASN A 323 -4.96 -6.09 8.85
N ILE A 324 -6.10 -6.20 9.54
CA ILE A 324 -7.35 -6.72 8.97
C ILE A 324 -8.21 -5.60 8.36
N LEU A 325 -8.25 -4.43 8.99
CA LEU A 325 -9.37 -3.52 8.82
C LEU A 325 -9.42 -2.75 7.51
N CYS A 326 -8.26 -2.45 6.90
CA CYS A 326 -8.23 -1.45 5.84
C CYS A 326 -7.17 -1.78 4.81
N ALA A 327 -7.58 -2.47 3.74
CA ALA A 327 -6.73 -2.76 2.61
C ALA A 327 -7.44 -2.39 1.30
N VAL A 328 -6.71 -1.80 0.36
CA VAL A 328 -7.14 -1.58 -1.02
C VAL A 328 -6.32 -2.44 -1.98
N GLY A 329 -6.91 -2.81 -3.11
CA GLY A 329 -6.31 -3.70 -4.10
C GLY A 329 -7.07 -5.03 -4.23
N PRO A 330 -6.47 -6.05 -4.89
CA PRO A 330 -5.07 -6.11 -5.31
C PRO A 330 -4.74 -5.12 -6.44
N LEU A 331 -3.54 -4.53 -6.39
CA LEU A 331 -2.97 -3.72 -7.47
C LEU A 331 -2.65 -4.61 -8.68
N GLN A 332 -2.82 -4.10 -9.89
CA GLN A 332 -2.52 -4.78 -11.16
C GLN A 332 -1.04 -4.64 -11.57
N GLY A 333 -0.52 -5.56 -12.38
CA GLY A 333 0.89 -5.58 -12.85
C GLY A 333 1.80 -6.61 -12.16
N ASP A 334 2.87 -7.04 -12.84
CA ASP A 334 3.67 -8.21 -12.41
C ASP A 334 4.94 -7.85 -11.63
N ASP A 335 5.40 -6.59 -11.67
CA ASP A 335 6.65 -6.12 -11.05
C ASP A 335 6.39 -5.00 -10.03
N LEU A 336 5.62 -5.33 -8.99
CA LEU A 336 5.28 -4.40 -7.91
C LEU A 336 6.34 -4.46 -6.82
N ARG A 337 7.33 -3.59 -6.92
CA ARG A 337 8.32 -3.41 -5.85
C ARG A 337 7.75 -2.48 -4.78
N PRO A 338 7.90 -2.81 -3.49
CA PRO A 338 7.43 -1.94 -2.42
C PRO A 338 7.88 -0.50 -2.64
N GLU A 339 9.16 -0.21 -2.85
CA GLU A 339 9.67 1.16 -2.99
C GLU A 339 9.02 2.02 -4.09
N ASP A 340 8.38 1.41 -5.09
CA ASP A 340 7.71 2.12 -6.17
C ASP A 340 6.21 2.37 -5.92
N VAL A 341 5.63 1.77 -4.88
CA VAL A 341 4.21 1.92 -4.54
C VAL A 341 4.02 3.10 -3.60
N HIS A 342 3.30 4.12 -4.06
CA HIS A 342 2.94 5.30 -3.29
C HIS A 342 1.43 5.45 -3.19
N ALA A 343 0.91 5.62 -1.98
CA ALA A 343 -0.51 5.84 -1.73
C ALA A 343 -0.76 7.30 -1.32
N LEU A 344 -1.82 7.88 -1.87
CA LEU A 344 -2.31 9.21 -1.56
C LEU A 344 -3.80 9.12 -1.25
N LEU A 345 -4.27 10.00 -0.39
CA LEU A 345 -5.69 10.22 -0.17
C LEU A 345 -6.15 11.37 -1.05
N ARG A 346 -7.17 11.18 -1.88
CA ARG A 346 -7.81 12.24 -2.66
C ARG A 346 -9.15 12.57 -2.02
N ASP A 347 -9.26 13.76 -1.45
CA ASP A 347 -10.50 14.17 -0.77
C ASP A 347 -11.62 14.55 -1.75
N ALA A 348 -12.81 14.86 -1.22
CA ALA A 348 -13.96 15.26 -2.03
C ALA A 348 -13.75 16.57 -2.81
N ALA A 349 -12.76 17.40 -2.45
CA ALA A 349 -12.37 18.58 -3.22
C ALA A 349 -11.36 18.25 -4.34
N GLY A 350 -10.93 16.99 -4.44
CA GLY A 350 -9.91 16.52 -5.37
C GLY A 350 -8.48 16.78 -4.89
N GLN A 351 -8.28 17.28 -3.67
CA GLN A 351 -6.95 17.54 -3.14
C GLN A 351 -6.27 16.22 -2.77
N GLU A 352 -5.04 16.05 -3.23
CA GLU A 352 -4.24 14.86 -2.91
C GLU A 352 -3.33 15.10 -1.70
N ILE A 353 -3.41 14.20 -0.74
CA ILE A 353 -2.63 14.19 0.50
C ILE A 353 -1.78 12.92 0.51
N PRO A 354 -0.44 13.01 0.47
CA PRO A 354 0.40 11.82 0.48
C PRO A 354 0.30 11.09 1.83
N LEU A 355 0.17 9.77 1.79
CA LEU A 355 0.22 8.92 2.98
C LEU A 355 1.68 8.59 3.33
N VAL A 356 2.00 8.52 4.62
CA VAL A 356 3.33 8.15 5.10
C VAL A 356 3.50 6.62 4.98
N ARG A 357 4.58 6.16 4.35
CA ARG A 357 4.89 4.72 4.38
C ARG A 357 5.32 4.29 5.78
N ALA A 358 4.69 3.26 6.33
CA ALA A 358 5.06 2.67 7.60
C ALA A 358 5.00 1.13 7.55
N PRO A 359 6.14 0.41 7.69
CA PRO A 359 6.16 -1.05 7.63
C PRO A 359 5.30 -1.73 8.71
N ASN A 360 5.10 -1.06 9.84
CA ASN A 360 4.24 -1.51 10.92
C ASN A 360 3.17 -0.44 11.22
N LEU A 361 2.00 -0.61 10.62
CA LEU A 361 0.86 0.30 10.80
C LEU A 361 0.30 0.27 12.22
N ALA A 362 0.58 -0.80 12.97
CA ALA A 362 0.16 -0.94 14.36
C ALA A 362 1.10 -0.26 15.36
N ALA A 363 2.24 0.28 14.92
CA ALA A 363 3.21 0.91 15.81
C ALA A 363 2.59 2.10 16.58
N PRO A 364 2.90 2.27 17.88
CA PRO A 364 2.47 3.43 18.65
C PRO A 364 2.89 4.73 17.96
N GLY A 365 1.94 5.63 17.70
CA GLY A 365 2.17 6.90 17.00
C GLY A 365 1.99 6.85 15.48
N VAL A 366 1.89 5.67 14.86
CA VAL A 366 1.56 5.52 13.44
C VAL A 366 0.05 5.39 13.22
N ARG A 367 -0.67 4.70 14.11
CA ARG A 367 -2.10 4.41 13.93
C ARG A 367 -2.98 5.63 13.66
N ASN A 368 -2.66 6.75 14.30
CA ASN A 368 -3.42 7.99 14.20
C ASN A 368 -2.86 8.94 13.12
N THR A 369 -1.88 8.50 12.34
CA THR A 369 -1.36 9.26 11.20
C THR A 369 -1.91 8.68 9.91
N LEU A 370 -1.96 9.50 8.86
CA LEU A 370 -2.32 9.06 7.52
C LEU A 370 -1.15 8.28 6.93
N ALA A 371 -1.19 6.95 7.05
CA ALA A 371 -0.09 6.08 6.67
C ALA A 371 -0.55 4.80 5.97
N TYR A 372 0.39 4.16 5.27
CA TYR A 372 0.14 2.95 4.50
C TYR A 372 1.34 1.98 4.53
N ASN A 373 1.06 0.71 4.24
CA ASN A 373 2.05 -0.31 3.95
C ASN A 373 1.61 -1.09 2.70
N PHE A 374 2.55 -1.46 1.83
CA PHE A 374 2.25 -2.33 0.70
C PHE A 374 2.63 -3.77 1.04
N ASP A 375 1.66 -4.68 0.94
CA ASP A 375 1.86 -6.13 1.06
C ASP A 375 2.09 -6.71 -0.34
N PRO A 376 3.33 -7.12 -0.68
CA PRO A 376 3.64 -7.64 -2.01
C PRO A 376 3.07 -9.04 -2.26
N ALA A 377 2.79 -9.83 -1.21
CA ALA A 377 2.23 -11.17 -1.35
C ALA A 377 0.74 -11.09 -1.75
N GLU A 378 -0.01 -10.21 -1.10
CA GLU A 378 -1.42 -9.96 -1.41
C GLU A 378 -1.62 -8.93 -2.53
N ARG A 379 -0.55 -8.23 -2.91
CA ARG A 379 -0.56 -7.06 -3.81
C ARG A 379 -1.52 -5.97 -3.32
N LYS A 380 -1.69 -5.82 -2.01
CA LYS A 380 -2.63 -4.87 -1.41
C LYS A 380 -1.91 -3.73 -0.69
N VAL A 381 -2.52 -2.56 -0.66
CA VAL A 381 -2.09 -1.44 0.18
C VAL A 381 -2.93 -1.44 1.44
N ARG A 382 -2.29 -1.71 2.58
CA ARG A 382 -2.89 -1.60 3.90
C ARG A 382 -2.79 -0.16 4.40
N LEU A 383 -3.83 0.32 5.08
CA LEU A 383 -3.97 1.68 5.56
C LEU A 383 -4.03 1.69 7.09
N THR A 384 -3.59 2.78 7.70
CA THR A 384 -3.94 3.04 9.09
C THR A 384 -5.43 3.31 9.26
N GLU A 385 -5.92 3.15 10.49
CA GLU A 385 -7.30 3.51 10.88
C GLU A 385 -7.63 4.94 10.45
N ALA A 386 -6.76 5.91 10.76
CA ALA A 386 -6.97 7.30 10.38
C ALA A 386 -7.08 7.52 8.86
N ALA A 387 -6.32 6.80 8.03
CA ALA A 387 -6.43 6.90 6.57
C ALA A 387 -7.69 6.21 6.05
N CYS A 388 -8.09 5.12 6.70
CA CYS A 388 -9.27 4.36 6.35
C CYS A 388 -10.58 5.09 6.69
N ASP A 389 -10.65 5.73 7.84
CA ASP A 389 -11.81 6.54 8.25
C ASP A 389 -12.07 7.65 7.23
N ARG A 390 -11.02 8.25 6.66
CA ARG A 390 -11.15 9.25 5.59
C ARG A 390 -11.80 8.68 4.33
N VAL A 391 -11.52 7.44 3.98
CA VAL A 391 -12.14 6.78 2.82
C VAL A 391 -13.59 6.43 3.15
N ILE A 392 -13.81 5.75 4.28
CA ILE A 392 -15.10 5.16 4.62
C ILE A 392 -16.12 6.22 5.06
N ASP A 393 -15.70 7.16 5.89
CA ASP A 393 -16.61 8.11 6.55
C ASP A 393 -16.64 9.47 5.82
N ASP A 394 -15.50 9.92 5.26
CA ASP A 394 -15.45 11.19 4.51
C ASP A 394 -15.62 11.01 2.99
N GLY A 395 -15.64 9.78 2.48
CA GLY A 395 -15.81 9.48 1.05
C GLY A 395 -14.61 9.88 0.19
N ALA A 396 -13.41 9.84 0.75
CA ALA A 396 -12.17 10.07 0.01
C ALA A 396 -11.75 8.84 -0.80
N ASP A 397 -10.98 9.03 -1.88
CA ASP A 397 -10.40 7.93 -2.65
C ASP A 397 -8.96 7.65 -2.18
N ILE A 398 -8.54 6.39 -2.24
CA ILE A 398 -7.12 6.03 -2.19
C ILE A 398 -6.57 5.95 -3.61
N ILE A 399 -5.65 6.84 -3.91
CA ILE A 399 -4.92 6.86 -5.17
C ILE A 399 -3.59 6.15 -4.95
N VAL A 400 -3.40 5.00 -5.59
CA VAL A 400 -2.14 4.26 -5.56
C VAL A 400 -1.43 4.44 -6.88
N ARG A 401 -0.22 5.02 -6.84
CA ARG A 401 0.67 5.18 -7.99
C ARG A 401 1.85 4.25 -7.85
N TYR A 402 2.15 3.51 -8.91
CA TYR A 402 3.17 2.46 -8.86
C TYR A 402 3.84 2.19 -10.20
N GLY A 403 4.93 1.43 -10.14
CA GLY A 403 5.77 1.08 -11.29
C GLY A 403 6.76 2.18 -11.67
N GLN A 404 7.48 1.93 -12.77
CA GLN A 404 8.50 2.84 -13.28
C GLN A 404 7.86 4.03 -14.00
N LEU A 405 8.48 5.20 -13.85
CA LEU A 405 8.14 6.37 -14.66
C LEU A 405 8.61 6.14 -16.09
N ASN A 406 7.72 6.36 -17.06
CA ASN A 406 8.03 6.18 -18.47
C ASN A 406 7.81 7.47 -19.25
N LEU A 407 8.75 7.80 -20.14
CA LEU A 407 8.54 8.80 -21.17
C LEU A 407 7.62 8.20 -22.24
N VAL A 408 6.51 8.88 -22.50
CA VAL A 408 5.56 8.56 -23.56
C VAL A 408 5.91 9.43 -24.76
N GLN A 409 6.57 8.82 -25.74
CA GLN A 409 6.95 9.48 -27.00
C GLN A 409 5.76 9.66 -27.94
#